data_AF-A0A2E7HP68-F1
#
_entry.id   AF-A0A2E7HP68-F1
#
_cell.length_a   1.000
_cell.length_b   1.000
_cell.length_c   1.000
_cell.angle_alpha   90.00
_cell.angle_beta   90.00
_cell.angle_gamma   90.00
#
_symmetry.space_group_name_H-M   'P 1'
#
loop_
_entity.id
_entity.type
_entity.pdbx_description
1 polymer ?
#
loop_
_entity_poly.entity_id
_entity_poly.type
_entity_poly.pdbx_seq_one_letter_code
_entity_poly.pdbx_strand_id
1 'polypeptide(L)'
;MTTEEETTDDQPKDETEAPSFDAVDLMLEGNLKEQISYSMVKALAKALDEKAQILIQAEHGFEPQEEESFAEVAMPEIEAMAQAVTGGCVDFSKIRFWEACETAEVAWEESKDEEGKVVGRMPYGNPHYKPRDGNRILANLEQISKWLGQVHELHLERGMGWVSPYGCPEDGQQAYDDRAKCFEKLQATVEAIQNNLDI
;
A
#
# COMPACT_ATOMS: atom_id res chain seq x y z
N MET A 1 -3.50 51.23 -36.18
CA MET A 1 -3.06 49.84 -36.00
C MET A 1 -3.73 49.35 -34.73
N THR A 2 -4.68 48.46 -34.93
CA THR A 2 -5.46 47.73 -33.93
C THR A 2 -4.64 46.60 -33.37
N THR A 3 -4.55 46.49 -32.05
CA THR A 3 -4.37 45.21 -31.38
C THR A 3 -5.23 45.25 -30.12
N GLU A 4 -6.41 44.65 -30.23
CA GLU A 4 -7.21 44.23 -29.08
C GLU A 4 -6.51 42.99 -28.51
N GLU A 5 -6.04 43.07 -27.27
CA GLU A 5 -5.68 41.88 -26.49
C GLU A 5 -6.89 41.54 -25.61
N GLU A 6 -7.70 40.58 -26.05
CA GLU A 6 -8.61 39.85 -25.19
C GLU A 6 -7.79 39.04 -24.20
N THR A 7 -7.67 39.52 -22.96
CA THR A 7 -7.25 38.70 -21.83
C THR A 7 -8.47 37.88 -21.37
N THR A 8 -8.57 36.64 -21.84
CA THR A 8 -9.37 35.60 -21.20
C THR A 8 -8.78 35.34 -19.82
N ASP A 9 -9.43 35.87 -18.80
CA ASP A 9 -9.18 35.57 -17.39
C ASP A 9 -9.70 34.14 -17.11
N ASP A 10 -8.91 33.13 -17.51
CA ASP A 10 -9.07 31.75 -17.06
C ASP A 10 -8.61 31.69 -15.60
N GLN A 11 -9.44 32.20 -14.70
CA GLN A 11 -9.33 31.87 -13.29
C GLN A 11 -9.54 30.35 -13.17
N PRO A 12 -8.61 29.58 -12.59
CA PRO A 12 -8.88 28.20 -12.28
C PRO A 12 -10.09 28.19 -11.35
N LYS A 13 -11.20 27.61 -11.84
CA LYS A 13 -12.34 27.26 -11.00
C LYS A 13 -11.77 26.35 -9.91
N ASP A 14 -11.63 26.92 -8.73
CA ASP A 14 -11.48 26.20 -7.48
C ASP A 14 -12.81 25.46 -7.28
N GLU A 15 -12.98 24.36 -8.04
CA GLU A 15 -13.95 23.33 -7.75
C GLU A 15 -13.53 22.82 -6.39
N THR A 16 -14.13 23.41 -5.36
CA THR A 16 -14.16 22.85 -4.02
C THR A 16 -14.82 21.49 -4.22
N GLU A 17 -14.01 20.45 -4.46
CA GLU A 17 -14.46 19.07 -4.51
C GLU A 17 -15.30 18.88 -3.26
N ALA A 18 -16.61 18.73 -3.42
CA ALA A 18 -17.46 18.33 -2.32
C ALA A 18 -16.80 17.10 -1.70
N PRO A 19 -16.59 17.05 -0.38
CA PRO A 19 -15.84 15.97 0.25
C PRO A 19 -16.37 14.64 -0.28
N SER A 20 -15.49 13.90 -0.97
CA SER A 20 -15.86 12.65 -1.61
C SER A 20 -16.37 11.71 -0.53
N PHE A 21 -17.67 11.41 -0.57
CA PHE A 21 -18.31 10.63 0.45
C PHE A 21 -17.85 9.16 0.35
N ASP A 22 -17.19 8.61 1.38
CA ASP A 22 -16.77 7.20 1.41
C ASP A 22 -17.93 6.32 1.88
N ALA A 23 -18.34 5.34 1.07
CA ALA A 23 -19.43 4.46 1.43
C ALA A 23 -19.10 3.53 2.61
N VAL A 24 -17.82 3.26 2.88
CA VAL A 24 -17.40 2.53 4.10
C VAL A 24 -17.68 3.39 5.33
N ASP A 25 -17.53 4.72 5.25
CA ASP A 25 -17.86 5.62 6.37
C ASP A 25 -19.37 5.62 6.68
N LEU A 26 -20.24 5.50 5.65
CA LEU A 26 -21.68 5.27 5.86
C LEU A 26 -21.96 3.92 6.53
N MET A 27 -21.29 2.86 6.09
CA MET A 27 -21.47 1.53 6.68
C MET A 27 -21.02 1.49 8.15
N LEU A 28 -20.11 2.38 8.54
CA LEU A 28 -19.64 2.56 9.92
C LEU A 28 -20.42 3.67 10.67
N GLU A 29 -21.53 4.19 10.11
CA GLU A 29 -22.32 5.23 10.74
C GLU A 29 -22.80 4.81 12.14
N GLY A 30 -22.67 5.73 13.11
CA GLY A 30 -22.91 5.45 14.52
C GLY A 30 -21.73 4.82 15.27
N ASN A 31 -20.65 4.43 14.55
CA ASN A 31 -19.41 3.95 15.15
C ASN A 31 -18.22 4.86 14.80
N LEU A 32 -18.19 6.04 15.44
CA LEU A 32 -17.18 7.07 15.21
C LEU A 32 -15.74 6.58 15.42
N LYS A 33 -15.51 5.68 16.38
CA LYS A 33 -14.18 5.10 16.63
C LYS A 33 -13.66 4.35 15.41
N GLU A 34 -14.51 3.54 14.80
CA GLU A 34 -14.14 2.72 13.64
C GLU A 34 -14.00 3.58 12.38
N GLN A 35 -14.86 4.59 12.18
CA GLN A 35 -14.70 5.57 11.09
C GLN A 35 -13.35 6.29 11.16
N ILE A 36 -12.99 6.82 12.33
CA ILE A 36 -11.69 7.49 12.53
C ILE A 36 -10.55 6.51 12.27
N SER A 37 -10.63 5.29 12.82
CA SER A 37 -9.58 4.27 12.64
C SER A 37 -9.39 3.91 11.17
N TYR A 38 -10.49 3.65 10.46
CA TYR A 38 -10.46 3.34 9.02
C TYR A 38 -9.86 4.49 8.20
N SER A 39 -10.23 5.74 8.50
CA SER A 39 -9.69 6.92 7.80
C SER A 39 -8.17 7.05 7.98
N MET A 40 -7.64 6.74 9.17
CA MET A 40 -6.20 6.74 9.44
C MET A 40 -5.51 5.61 8.66
N VAL A 41 -6.08 4.41 8.66
CA VAL A 41 -5.56 3.28 7.88
C VAL A 41 -5.55 3.61 6.38
N LYS A 42 -6.61 4.22 5.85
CA LYS A 42 -6.69 4.64 4.44
C LYS A 42 -5.62 5.67 4.08
N ALA A 43 -5.35 6.63 4.95
CA ALA A 43 -4.28 7.61 4.74
C ALA A 43 -2.90 6.95 4.72
N LEU A 44 -2.64 6.03 5.65
CA LEU A 44 -1.41 5.24 5.68
C LEU A 44 -1.27 4.35 4.43
N ALA A 45 -2.36 3.70 4.01
CA ALA A 45 -2.43 2.88 2.81
C ALA A 45 -1.98 3.66 1.58
N LYS A 46 -2.55 4.85 1.39
CA LYS A 46 -2.22 5.73 0.27
C LYS A 46 -0.74 6.13 0.30
N ALA A 47 -0.22 6.55 1.47
CA ALA A 47 1.18 6.95 1.59
C ALA A 47 2.16 5.79 1.31
N LEU A 48 1.84 4.58 1.80
CA LEU A 48 2.63 3.39 1.51
C LEU A 48 2.56 3.02 0.04
N ASP A 49 1.37 3.01 -0.56
CA ASP A 49 1.17 2.67 -1.96
C ASP A 49 1.90 3.64 -2.89
N GLU A 50 1.82 4.95 -2.64
CA GLU A 50 2.59 5.93 -3.41
C GLU A 50 4.09 5.63 -3.45
N LYS A 51 4.67 5.12 -2.35
CA LYS A 51 6.09 4.75 -2.31
C LYS A 51 6.36 3.39 -2.96
N ALA A 52 5.51 2.40 -2.70
CA ALA A 52 5.62 1.09 -3.33
C ALA A 52 5.50 1.18 -4.86
N GLN A 53 4.55 1.98 -5.36
CA GLN A 53 4.33 2.17 -6.80
C GLN A 53 5.55 2.74 -7.52
N ILE A 54 6.38 3.57 -6.87
CA ILE A 54 7.63 4.07 -7.48
C ILE A 54 8.56 2.88 -7.79
N LEU A 55 8.75 1.97 -6.84
CA LEU A 55 9.57 0.77 -7.04
C LEU A 55 8.92 -0.24 -7.97
N ILE A 56 7.59 -0.43 -7.89
CA ILE A 56 6.86 -1.31 -8.82
C ILE A 56 7.04 -0.82 -10.25
N GLN A 57 6.88 0.48 -10.50
CA GLN A 57 7.06 1.05 -11.84
C GLN A 57 8.51 0.96 -12.30
N ALA A 58 9.48 1.17 -11.39
CA ALA A 58 10.89 0.99 -11.69
C ALA A 58 11.22 -0.46 -12.06
N GLU A 59 10.66 -1.45 -11.34
CA GLU A 59 10.80 -2.88 -11.66
C GLU A 59 10.22 -3.22 -13.03
N HIS A 60 9.01 -2.71 -13.35
CA HIS A 60 8.36 -2.95 -14.64
C HIS A 60 9.14 -2.35 -15.82
N GLY A 61 9.81 -1.21 -15.61
CA GLY A 61 10.64 -0.55 -16.61
C GLY A 61 12.11 -0.96 -16.59
N PHE A 62 12.50 -1.91 -15.74
CA PHE A 62 13.89 -2.29 -15.57
C PHE A 62 14.39 -3.11 -16.77
N GLU A 63 15.44 -2.61 -17.42
CA GLU A 63 16.19 -3.33 -18.44
C GLU A 63 17.55 -3.75 -17.84
N PRO A 64 17.78 -5.05 -17.60
CA PRO A 64 19.03 -5.54 -17.05
C PRO A 64 20.25 -5.11 -17.89
N GLN A 65 21.26 -4.57 -17.23
CA GLN A 65 22.59 -4.46 -17.81
C GLN A 65 23.43 -5.63 -17.28
N GLU A 66 23.96 -6.44 -18.20
CA GLU A 66 24.70 -7.66 -17.86
C GLU A 66 23.84 -8.70 -17.08
N GLU A 67 24.34 -9.22 -15.95
CA GLU A 67 23.66 -10.23 -15.12
C GLU A 67 23.00 -9.62 -13.86
N GLU A 68 22.81 -8.30 -13.82
CA GLU A 68 22.22 -7.62 -12.67
C GLU A 68 20.68 -7.77 -12.67
N SER A 69 20.11 -8.04 -11.49
CA SER A 69 18.66 -8.07 -11.29
C SER A 69 18.15 -6.75 -10.73
N PHE A 70 16.85 -6.47 -10.88
CA PHE A 70 16.24 -5.28 -10.27
C PHE A 70 16.45 -5.25 -8.75
N ALA A 71 16.28 -6.40 -8.08
CA ALA A 71 16.47 -6.51 -6.64
C ALA A 71 17.90 -6.18 -6.21
N GLU A 72 18.90 -6.55 -7.02
CA GLU A 72 20.31 -6.19 -6.79
C GLU A 72 20.53 -4.67 -6.92
N VAL A 73 20.03 -4.05 -7.98
CA VAL A 73 20.22 -2.62 -8.24
C VAL A 73 19.44 -1.74 -7.25
N ALA A 74 18.21 -2.12 -6.92
CA ALA A 74 17.31 -1.39 -6.02
C ALA A 74 17.39 -1.86 -4.56
N MET A 75 18.42 -2.63 -4.20
CA MET A 75 18.60 -3.16 -2.85
C MET A 75 18.48 -2.07 -1.76
N PRO A 76 19.14 -0.89 -1.87
CA PRO A 76 19.05 0.13 -0.83
C PRO A 76 17.61 0.62 -0.59
N GLU A 77 16.84 0.82 -1.65
CA GLU A 77 15.45 1.27 -1.59
C GLU A 77 14.53 0.19 -1.01
N ILE A 78 14.73 -1.07 -1.41
CA ILE A 78 13.97 -2.22 -0.89
C ILE A 78 14.22 -2.37 0.62
N GLU A 79 15.49 -2.34 1.05
CA GLU A 79 15.84 -2.45 2.47
C GLU A 79 15.30 -1.29 3.28
N ALA A 80 15.41 -0.05 2.78
CA ALA A 80 14.87 1.12 3.46
C ALA A 80 13.34 1.03 3.62
N MET A 81 12.63 0.56 2.58
CA MET A 81 11.19 0.37 2.65
C MET A 81 10.80 -0.72 3.65
N ALA A 82 11.48 -1.86 3.63
CA ALA A 82 11.24 -2.95 4.57
C ALA A 82 11.51 -2.54 6.03
N GLN A 83 12.59 -1.81 6.27
CA GLN A 83 12.91 -1.29 7.60
C GLN A 83 11.87 -0.25 8.07
N ALA A 84 11.39 0.61 7.16
CA ALA A 84 10.37 1.59 7.50
C ALA A 84 9.05 0.94 7.92
N VAL A 85 8.63 -0.16 7.27
CA VAL A 85 7.37 -0.85 7.62
C VAL A 85 7.50 -1.82 8.80
N THR A 86 8.70 -2.29 9.12
CA THR A 86 8.91 -3.25 10.24
C THR A 86 9.49 -2.63 11.52
N GLY A 87 10.21 -1.51 11.40
CA GLY A 87 10.85 -0.80 12.50
C GLY A 87 10.39 0.65 12.66
N GLY A 88 9.45 1.10 11.84
CA GLY A 88 8.89 2.45 11.90
C GLY A 88 7.88 2.66 13.02
N CYS A 89 7.14 3.76 12.92
CA CYS A 89 6.19 4.20 13.96
C CYS A 89 4.81 3.51 13.89
N VAL A 90 4.54 2.72 12.85
CA VAL A 90 3.26 2.05 12.62
C VAL A 90 3.43 0.55 12.81
N ASP A 91 2.63 -0.03 13.71
CA ASP A 91 2.51 -1.48 13.85
C ASP A 91 1.41 -2.01 12.91
N PHE A 92 1.81 -2.37 11.69
CA PHE A 92 0.89 -2.89 10.66
C PHE A 92 0.23 -4.22 11.07
N SER A 93 0.79 -4.97 12.03
CA SER A 93 0.22 -6.25 12.49
C SER A 93 -1.14 -6.08 13.19
N LYS A 94 -1.50 -4.85 13.56
CA LYS A 94 -2.79 -4.50 14.18
C LYS A 94 -3.87 -4.13 13.18
N ILE A 95 -3.53 -3.94 11.92
CA ILE A 95 -4.49 -3.62 10.88
C ILE A 95 -5.34 -4.86 10.61
N ARG A 96 -6.64 -4.67 10.49
CA ARG A 96 -7.57 -5.76 10.23
C ARG A 96 -7.55 -6.14 8.77
N PHE A 97 -7.88 -7.38 8.48
CA PHE A 97 -7.80 -7.90 7.13
C PHE A 97 -8.63 -7.08 6.13
N TRP A 98 -9.87 -6.74 6.50
CA TRP A 98 -10.76 -5.92 5.67
C TRP A 98 -10.31 -4.46 5.53
N GLU A 99 -9.46 -3.98 6.43
CA GLU A 99 -8.86 -2.65 6.32
C GLU A 99 -7.58 -2.66 5.48
N ALA A 100 -6.98 -3.81 5.17
CA ALA A 100 -5.73 -3.91 4.41
C ALA A 100 -5.92 -4.36 2.96
N CYS A 101 -7.13 -4.79 2.61
CA CYS A 101 -7.53 -5.26 1.28
C CYS A 101 -9.05 -5.07 1.08
N GLU A 102 -9.57 -5.33 -0.12
CA GLU A 102 -11.00 -5.23 -0.40
C GLU A 102 -11.64 -6.62 -0.29
N THR A 103 -12.35 -6.87 0.81
CA THR A 103 -13.04 -8.14 1.07
C THR A 103 -14.49 -8.14 0.56
N ALA A 104 -15.05 -6.99 0.25
CA ALA A 104 -16.39 -6.80 -0.28
C ALA A 104 -16.43 -5.55 -1.18
N GLU A 105 -17.33 -5.54 -2.15
CA GLU A 105 -17.68 -4.32 -2.88
C GLU A 105 -18.87 -3.63 -2.20
N VAL A 106 -18.92 -2.31 -2.32
CA VAL A 106 -20.08 -1.55 -1.84
C VAL A 106 -21.22 -1.71 -2.84
N ALA A 107 -22.32 -2.28 -2.37
CA ALA A 107 -23.58 -2.34 -3.08
C ALA A 107 -24.64 -1.47 -2.39
N TRP A 108 -25.75 -1.19 -3.09
CA TRP A 108 -26.78 -0.26 -2.63
C TRP A 108 -28.14 -0.93 -2.64
N GLU A 109 -28.82 -0.90 -1.49
CA GLU A 109 -30.23 -1.22 -1.40
C GLU A 109 -31.05 0.07 -1.60
N GLU A 110 -31.98 0.07 -2.56
CA GLU A 110 -32.79 1.24 -2.89
C GLU A 110 -34.22 1.09 -2.38
N SER A 111 -34.66 2.04 -1.55
CA SER A 111 -36.04 2.19 -1.14
C SER A 111 -36.78 3.04 -2.16
N LYS A 112 -37.90 2.55 -2.69
CA LYS A 112 -38.73 3.25 -3.70
C LYS A 112 -40.10 3.62 -3.13
N ASP A 113 -40.65 4.75 -3.56
CA ASP A 113 -42.01 5.14 -3.25
C ASP A 113 -43.06 4.40 -4.12
N GLU A 114 -44.33 4.71 -3.92
CA GLU A 114 -45.46 4.11 -4.65
C GLU A 114 -45.41 4.37 -6.17
N GLU A 115 -44.68 5.40 -6.62
CA GLU A 115 -44.46 5.74 -8.02
C GLU A 115 -43.20 5.07 -8.61
N GLY A 116 -42.47 4.32 -7.78
CA GLY A 116 -41.23 3.63 -8.16
C GLY A 116 -39.99 4.52 -8.14
N LYS A 117 -40.08 5.75 -7.61
CA LYS A 117 -38.94 6.68 -7.50
C LYS A 117 -38.11 6.33 -6.26
N VAL A 118 -36.79 6.32 -6.42
CA VAL A 118 -35.86 6.07 -5.31
C VAL A 118 -35.93 7.21 -4.30
N VAL A 119 -36.32 6.89 -3.07
CA VAL A 119 -36.45 7.82 -1.93
C VAL A 119 -35.39 7.58 -0.85
N GLY A 120 -34.66 6.47 -0.92
CA GLY A 120 -33.54 6.19 -0.02
C GLY A 120 -32.57 5.18 -0.62
N ARG A 121 -31.30 5.26 -0.20
CA ARG A 121 -30.27 4.28 -0.55
C ARG A 121 -29.49 3.94 0.71
N MET A 122 -29.29 2.65 0.98
CA MET A 122 -28.47 2.15 2.10
C MET A 122 -27.31 1.34 1.53
N PRO A 123 -26.05 1.67 1.84
CA PRO A 123 -24.91 0.88 1.41
C PRO A 123 -24.81 -0.41 2.23
N TYR A 124 -24.39 -1.48 1.58
CA TYR A 124 -24.03 -2.74 2.25
C TYR A 124 -22.82 -3.37 1.56
N GLY A 125 -22.09 -4.22 2.31
CA GLY A 125 -20.96 -4.97 1.76
C GLY A 125 -21.46 -6.22 1.04
N ASN A 126 -21.20 -6.31 -0.26
CA ASN A 126 -21.36 -7.54 -1.03
C ASN A 126 -20.01 -8.30 -1.05
N PRO A 127 -19.86 -9.40 -0.29
CA PRO A 127 -18.57 -10.06 -0.13
C PRO A 127 -17.99 -10.57 -1.45
N HIS A 128 -16.69 -10.39 -1.63
CA HIS A 128 -15.97 -11.03 -2.72
C HIS A 128 -15.73 -12.51 -2.39
N TYR A 129 -15.71 -13.36 -3.42
CA TYR A 129 -15.30 -14.76 -3.26
C TYR A 129 -13.82 -14.87 -2.84
N LYS A 130 -12.98 -13.97 -3.36
CA LYS A 130 -11.58 -13.79 -2.94
C LYS A 130 -11.32 -12.29 -2.75
N PRO A 131 -10.61 -11.89 -1.70
CA PRO A 131 -10.22 -10.51 -1.50
C PRO A 131 -9.46 -9.96 -2.71
N ARG A 132 -9.73 -8.69 -3.04
CA ARG A 132 -8.97 -7.91 -4.03
C ARG A 132 -8.00 -6.99 -3.30
N ASP A 133 -7.05 -6.39 -4.02
CA ASP A 133 -6.01 -5.56 -3.40
C ASP A 133 -6.56 -4.38 -2.58
N GLY A 134 -7.72 -3.82 -2.94
CA GLY A 134 -8.36 -2.73 -2.20
C GLY A 134 -7.47 -1.52 -2.00
N ASN A 135 -7.25 -1.12 -0.74
CA ASN A 135 -6.33 -0.04 -0.40
C ASN A 135 -4.84 -0.43 -0.46
N ARG A 136 -4.56 -1.69 -0.81
CA ARG A 136 -3.24 -2.21 -1.18
C ARG A 136 -2.22 -2.30 -0.05
N ILE A 137 -2.60 -2.13 1.23
CA ILE A 137 -1.64 -2.34 2.34
C ILE A 137 -1.08 -3.75 2.28
N LEU A 138 -1.96 -4.75 2.23
CA LEU A 138 -1.54 -6.15 2.23
C LEU A 138 -0.70 -6.47 0.99
N ALA A 139 -1.19 -6.08 -0.20
CA ALA A 139 -0.50 -6.31 -1.46
C ALA A 139 0.90 -5.66 -1.49
N ASN A 140 1.04 -4.44 -0.96
CA ASN A 140 2.32 -3.74 -0.93
C ASN A 140 3.29 -4.37 0.08
N LEU A 141 2.83 -4.77 1.28
CA LEU A 141 3.67 -5.47 2.25
C LEU A 141 4.15 -6.83 1.71
N GLU A 142 3.29 -7.57 1.00
CA GLU A 142 3.64 -8.81 0.30
C GLU A 142 4.69 -8.57 -0.80
N GLN A 143 4.54 -7.51 -1.59
CA GLN A 143 5.52 -7.15 -2.62
C GLN A 143 6.87 -6.74 -2.02
N ILE A 144 6.88 -5.93 -0.96
CA ILE A 144 8.11 -5.56 -0.24
C ILE A 144 8.79 -6.80 0.33
N SER A 145 8.00 -7.73 0.90
CA SER A 145 8.49 -9.01 1.42
C SER A 145 9.15 -9.83 0.31
N LYS A 146 8.50 -9.94 -0.84
CA LYS A 146 9.04 -10.63 -2.02
C LYS A 146 10.39 -10.04 -2.46
N TRP A 147 10.47 -8.72 -2.60
CA TRP A 147 11.73 -8.06 -2.99
C TRP A 147 12.84 -8.28 -1.96
N LEU A 148 12.54 -8.12 -0.67
CA LEU A 148 13.53 -8.33 0.39
C LEU A 148 14.03 -9.78 0.41
N GLY A 149 13.14 -10.74 0.17
CA GLY A 149 13.49 -12.14 -0.01
C GLY A 149 14.46 -12.37 -1.17
N GLN A 150 14.20 -11.76 -2.33
CA GLN A 150 15.12 -11.82 -3.48
C GLN A 150 16.50 -11.23 -3.16
N VAL A 151 16.55 -10.07 -2.50
CA VAL A 151 17.82 -9.47 -2.06
C VAL A 151 18.55 -10.38 -1.07
N HIS A 152 17.81 -11.04 -0.16
CA HIS A 152 18.39 -11.97 0.80
C HIS A 152 19.00 -13.20 0.13
N GLU A 153 18.29 -13.79 -0.84
CA GLU A 153 18.77 -14.91 -1.65
C GLU A 153 20.01 -14.53 -2.47
N LEU A 154 19.99 -13.37 -3.14
CA LEU A 154 21.15 -12.85 -3.89
C LEU A 154 22.38 -12.69 -3.00
N HIS A 155 22.21 -12.23 -1.76
CA HIS A 155 23.32 -12.10 -0.83
C HIS A 155 23.92 -13.45 -0.43
N LEU A 156 23.07 -14.47 -0.28
CA LEU A 156 23.54 -15.83 -0.03
C LEU A 156 24.35 -16.37 -1.22
N GLU A 157 23.88 -16.12 -2.44
CA GLU A 157 24.52 -16.60 -3.68
C GLU A 157 25.84 -15.88 -4.00
N ARG A 158 25.88 -14.55 -3.84
CA ARG A 158 27.06 -13.71 -4.09
C ARG A 158 28.09 -13.77 -2.94
N GLY A 159 27.66 -14.23 -1.76
CA GLY A 159 28.47 -14.37 -0.57
C GLY A 159 28.56 -13.10 0.29
N MET A 160 28.99 -13.27 1.54
CA MET A 160 28.97 -12.22 2.58
C MET A 160 29.91 -11.03 2.32
N GLY A 161 30.76 -11.08 1.30
CA GLY A 161 31.55 -9.92 0.89
C GLY A 161 30.78 -8.95 -0.01
N TRP A 162 29.66 -9.38 -0.60
CA TRP A 162 28.98 -8.69 -1.70
C TRP A 162 28.49 -7.29 -1.33
N VAL A 163 27.83 -7.15 -0.18
CA VAL A 163 27.28 -5.86 0.27
C VAL A 163 28.27 -5.06 1.12
N SER A 164 29.45 -5.60 1.44
CA SER A 164 30.45 -4.88 2.22
C SER A 164 31.15 -3.84 1.35
N PRO A 165 31.19 -2.56 1.76
CA PRO A 165 31.91 -1.51 1.03
C PRO A 165 33.41 -1.83 0.81
N TYR A 166 33.97 -2.70 1.65
CA TYR A 166 35.38 -3.11 1.61
C TYR A 166 35.54 -4.60 1.26
N GLY A 167 34.45 -5.32 0.95
CA GLY A 167 34.46 -6.76 0.71
C GLY A 167 34.71 -7.62 1.96
N CYS A 168 34.58 -7.04 3.17
CA CYS A 168 34.78 -7.74 4.44
C CYS A 168 33.60 -8.68 4.72
N PRO A 169 33.82 -10.00 4.83
CA PRO A 169 32.76 -10.98 5.10
C PRO A 169 32.00 -10.73 6.40
N GLU A 170 32.65 -10.17 7.43
CA GLU A 170 32.03 -9.90 8.72
C GLU A 170 30.94 -8.81 8.62
N ASP A 171 31.19 -7.75 7.86
CA ASP A 171 30.24 -6.66 7.67
C ASP A 171 29.01 -7.13 6.87
N GLY A 172 29.24 -7.93 5.82
CA GLY A 172 28.10 -8.47 5.07
C GLY A 172 27.38 -9.58 5.81
N GLN A 173 28.04 -10.36 6.69
CA GLN A 173 27.30 -11.27 7.59
C GLN A 173 26.34 -10.49 8.50
N GLN A 174 26.79 -9.37 9.07
CA GLN A 174 25.92 -8.53 9.89
C GLN A 174 24.73 -7.99 9.07
N ALA A 175 24.98 -7.49 7.85
CA ALA A 175 23.92 -7.01 6.96
C ALA A 175 22.94 -8.13 6.55
N TYR A 176 23.45 -9.34 6.30
CA TYR A 176 22.65 -10.52 6.00
C TYR A 176 21.72 -10.88 7.16
N ASP A 177 22.27 -10.92 8.38
CA ASP A 177 21.53 -11.26 9.60
C ASP A 177 20.46 -10.22 9.94
N ASP A 178 20.77 -8.93 9.76
CA ASP A 178 19.80 -7.86 10.00
C ASP A 178 18.69 -7.85 8.95
N ARG A 179 19.02 -8.16 7.69
CA ARG A 179 18.01 -8.38 6.64
C ARG A 179 17.11 -9.57 6.97
N ALA A 180 17.68 -10.69 7.44
CA ALA A 180 16.90 -11.87 7.84
C ALA A 180 15.89 -11.52 8.92
N LYS A 181 16.31 -10.82 9.99
CA LYS A 181 15.40 -10.37 11.06
C LYS A 181 14.31 -9.43 10.54
N CYS A 182 14.65 -8.51 9.64
CA CYS A 182 13.68 -7.62 9.00
C CYS A 182 12.67 -8.41 8.18
N PHE A 183 13.14 -9.40 7.42
CA PHE A 183 12.31 -10.25 6.57
C PHE A 183 11.35 -11.11 7.38
N GLU A 184 11.83 -11.76 8.44
CA GLU A 184 10.99 -12.53 9.36
C GLU A 184 9.87 -11.67 9.98
N LYS A 185 10.20 -10.45 10.43
CA LYS A 185 9.21 -9.51 10.97
C LYS A 185 8.16 -9.09 9.95
N LEU A 186 8.59 -8.83 8.71
CA LEU A 186 7.69 -8.45 7.63
C LEU A 186 6.74 -9.60 7.28
N GLN A 187 7.25 -10.83 7.17
CA GLN A 187 6.43 -12.02 6.96
C GLN A 187 5.43 -12.23 8.10
N ALA A 188 5.86 -12.10 9.35
CA ALA A 188 4.97 -12.21 10.51
C ALA A 188 3.88 -11.12 10.52
N THR A 189 4.21 -9.91 10.05
CA THR A 189 3.25 -8.81 9.90
C THR A 189 2.19 -9.11 8.83
N VAL A 190 2.62 -9.61 7.67
CA VAL A 190 1.70 -10.05 6.59
C VAL A 190 0.77 -11.16 7.10
N GLU A 191 1.33 -12.18 7.77
CA GLU A 191 0.55 -13.27 8.35
C GLU A 191 -0.42 -12.77 9.44
N ALA A 192 0.00 -11.83 10.28
CA ALA A 192 -0.87 -11.26 11.30
C ALA A 192 -2.09 -10.54 10.68
N ILE A 193 -1.88 -9.73 9.64
CA ILE A 193 -2.98 -9.04 8.93
C ILE A 193 -3.93 -10.06 8.31
N GLN A 194 -3.42 -11.08 7.62
CA GLN A 194 -4.22 -12.12 6.97
C GLN A 194 -5.09 -12.90 7.98
N ASN A 195 -4.64 -13.03 9.23
CA ASN A 195 -5.36 -13.71 10.31
C ASN A 195 -6.24 -12.77 11.17
N ASN A 196 -6.14 -11.45 10.99
CA ASN A 196 -6.89 -10.47 11.77
C ASN A 196 -8.29 -10.23 11.17
N LEU A 197 -9.13 -11.28 11.22
CA LEU A 197 -10.40 -11.36 10.49
C LEU A 197 -11.61 -10.69 11.18
N ASP A 198 -11.45 -10.01 12.32
CA ASP A 198 -12.57 -9.52 13.16
C ASP A 198 -13.60 -10.64 13.46
N ILE A 199 -13.28 -11.54 14.40
CA ILE A 199 -14.26 -12.51 14.95
C ILE A 199 -14.81 -12.02 16.29
#